data_AF-A0A376X274-F1
#
_entry.id   AF-A0A376X274-F1
#
_cell.length_a   1.000
_cell.length_b   1.000
_cell.length_c   1.000
_cell.angle_alpha   90.00
_cell.angle_beta   90.00
_cell.angle_gamma   90.00
#
_symmetry.space_group_name_H-M   'P 1'
#
loop_
_entity.id
_entity.type
_entity.pdbx_description
1 polymer ?
#
loop_
_entity_poly.entity_id
_entity_poly.type
_entity_poly.pdbx_seq_one_letter_code
_entity_poly.pdbx_strand_id
1 'polypeptide(L)'
;MDMLSGGNFADGSCCHSLAKFMALCRCGRGIDIWYQWFPCPEWQLPPVLRAVVSLIHLQLGITLLLMPVQIVIFHGISLTSFIANLLAIPLVTFITVPLILAAMVVHLSGPLILEQGLWFLADRSLALLFWGLKSLPEGWINIAECWQWLSFSPWFLLVVWRLNAWRTLPAMCVAGGLLMCWPLWQKPRPDEWQLYMLDVGQGLAMVIARNGKAILYDTGLAWPEGDSGQQLIIPWLHWHNLEPEGVILSHEHLDHREGWIQYCIYGRCYGSEVR
;
A
#
# COMPACT_ATOMS: atom_id res chain seq x y z
N MET A 1 -46.12 5.94 -42.51
CA MET A 1 -45.91 7.06 -41.60
C MET A 1 -45.83 6.48 -40.20
N ASP A 2 -44.59 6.41 -39.72
CA ASP A 2 -44.10 6.41 -38.32
C ASP A 2 -44.56 5.24 -37.42
N MET A 3 -43.76 4.28 -36.94
CA MET A 3 -42.34 4.25 -36.54
C MET A 3 -41.95 5.45 -35.68
N LEU A 4 -42.13 5.34 -34.36
CA LEU A 4 -41.24 5.84 -33.27
C LEU A 4 -41.99 5.84 -31.93
N SER A 5 -41.69 4.87 -31.05
CA SER A 5 -41.61 5.11 -29.60
C SER A 5 -40.89 3.93 -28.96
N GLY A 6 -39.57 3.97 -29.04
CA GLY A 6 -38.68 3.04 -28.35
C GLY A 6 -38.02 3.73 -27.16
N GLY A 7 -37.98 3.02 -26.03
CA GLY A 7 -36.85 3.07 -25.08
C GLY A 7 -36.77 4.26 -24.14
N ASN A 8 -37.56 4.25 -23.06
CA ASN A 8 -37.32 5.08 -21.87
C ASN A 8 -37.13 4.17 -20.65
N PHE A 9 -35.89 3.72 -20.38
CA PHE A 9 -35.59 2.92 -19.18
C PHE A 9 -34.16 3.05 -18.62
N ALA A 10 -33.34 4.03 -19.05
CA ALA A 10 -31.92 4.09 -18.70
C ALA A 10 -31.43 5.32 -17.92
N ASP A 11 -32.25 6.34 -17.62
CA ASP A 11 -31.69 7.66 -17.24
C ASP A 11 -31.83 8.06 -15.74
N GLY A 12 -32.69 7.40 -14.96
CA GLY A 12 -32.98 7.82 -13.58
C GLY A 12 -32.00 7.31 -12.50
N SER A 13 -31.43 6.11 -12.69
CA SER A 13 -30.61 5.44 -11.65
C SER A 13 -29.17 5.93 -11.63
N CYS A 14 -28.61 6.28 -12.80
CA CYS A 14 -27.23 6.72 -12.97
C CYS A 14 -26.99 8.08 -12.28
N CYS A 15 -27.84 9.07 -12.57
CA CYS A 15 -27.71 10.43 -12.02
C CYS A 15 -27.89 10.45 -10.50
N HIS A 16 -28.81 9.63 -9.97
CA HIS A 16 -29.03 9.51 -8.52
C HIS A 16 -27.88 8.80 -7.79
N SER A 17 -27.23 7.81 -8.42
CA SER A 17 -26.06 7.12 -7.87
C SER A 17 -24.82 8.01 -7.82
N LEU A 18 -24.62 8.85 -8.84
CA LEU A 18 -23.50 9.80 -8.92
C LEU A 18 -23.65 10.94 -7.90
N ALA A 19 -24.86 11.48 -7.74
CA ALA A 19 -25.15 12.53 -6.78
C ALA A 19 -24.94 12.08 -5.32
N LYS A 20 -25.32 10.84 -4.97
CA LYS A 20 -25.05 10.24 -3.66
C LYS A 20 -23.56 10.05 -3.39
N PHE A 21 -22.80 9.61 -4.39
CA PHE A 21 -21.35 9.46 -4.29
C PHE A 21 -20.65 10.79 -4.00
N MET A 22 -20.97 11.85 -4.75
CA MET A 22 -20.41 13.18 -4.52
C MET A 22 -20.83 13.79 -3.16
N ALA A 23 -21.99 13.41 -2.63
CA ALA A 23 -22.45 13.84 -1.31
C ALA A 23 -21.73 13.11 -0.17
N LEU A 24 -21.52 11.78 -0.30
CA LEU A 24 -20.81 11.02 0.74
C LEU A 24 -19.29 11.23 0.72
N CYS A 25 -18.65 11.44 -0.44
CA CYS A 25 -17.23 11.78 -0.52
C CYS A 25 -16.89 13.04 0.29
N ARG A 26 -17.83 14.00 0.40
CA ARG A 26 -17.69 15.20 1.23
C ARG A 26 -17.73 14.93 2.74
N CYS A 27 -18.26 13.80 3.19
CA CYS A 27 -18.38 13.45 4.61
C CYS A 27 -17.26 12.53 5.14
N GLY A 28 -16.25 12.16 4.33
CA GLY A 28 -15.17 11.27 4.77
C GLY A 28 -15.60 9.82 5.09
N ARG A 29 -16.82 9.42 4.71
CA ARG A 29 -17.40 8.09 4.98
C ARG A 29 -17.11 7.10 3.85
N GLY A 30 -15.83 6.91 3.52
CA GLY A 30 -15.39 6.10 2.38
C GLY A 30 -15.89 4.64 2.42
N ILE A 31 -15.93 4.03 3.61
CA ILE A 31 -16.41 2.65 3.77
C ILE A 31 -17.93 2.53 3.60
N ASP A 32 -18.70 3.54 4.03
CA ASP A 32 -20.16 3.54 3.82
C ASP A 32 -20.52 3.69 2.34
N ILE A 33 -19.71 4.46 1.59
CA ILE A 33 -19.82 4.55 0.13
C ILE A 33 -19.59 3.17 -0.48
N TRP A 34 -18.54 2.47 -0.05
CA TRP A 34 -18.23 1.13 -0.53
C TRP A 34 -19.40 0.16 -0.35
N TYR A 35 -19.98 0.09 0.85
CA TYR A 35 -21.13 -0.78 1.11
C TYR A 35 -22.40 -0.38 0.36
N GLN A 36 -22.63 0.91 0.13
CA GLN A 36 -23.80 1.38 -0.64
C GLN A 36 -23.64 1.14 -2.15
N TRP A 37 -22.43 1.29 -2.67
CA TRP A 37 -22.14 1.07 -4.09
C TRP A 37 -21.96 -0.40 -4.42
N PHE A 38 -21.39 -1.21 -3.53
CA PHE A 38 -21.15 -2.64 -3.73
C PHE A 38 -21.75 -3.45 -2.58
N PRO A 39 -23.09 -3.58 -2.49
CA PRO A 39 -23.71 -4.38 -1.46
C PRO A 39 -23.28 -5.85 -1.62
N CYS A 40 -22.86 -6.46 -0.51
CA CYS A 40 -22.59 -7.90 -0.48
C CYS A 40 -23.89 -8.65 -0.81
N PRO A 41 -23.89 -9.58 -1.79
CA PRO A 41 -25.08 -10.36 -2.12
C PRO A 41 -25.58 -11.12 -0.89
N GLU A 42 -26.89 -11.10 -0.66
CA GLU A 42 -27.54 -11.90 0.38
C GLU A 42 -27.62 -13.37 -0.06
N TRP A 43 -26.46 -14.02 -0.18
CA TRP A 43 -26.40 -15.46 -0.39
C TRP A 43 -26.83 -16.18 0.89
N GLN A 44 -27.63 -17.23 0.76
CA GLN A 44 -28.03 -18.13 1.85
C GLN A 44 -26.85 -19.01 2.29
N LEU A 45 -25.85 -18.38 2.92
CA LEU A 45 -24.65 -19.04 3.41
C LEU A 45 -24.75 -19.30 4.92
N PRO A 46 -24.07 -20.34 5.44
CA PRO A 46 -23.94 -20.54 6.88
C PRO A 46 -23.29 -19.31 7.56
N PRO A 47 -23.58 -19.06 8.85
CA PRO A 47 -23.21 -17.81 9.53
C PRO A 47 -21.71 -17.54 9.54
N VAL A 48 -20.88 -18.59 9.69
CA VAL A 48 -19.42 -18.48 9.64
C VAL A 48 -18.94 -18.05 8.27
N LEU A 49 -19.47 -18.64 7.19
CA LEU A 49 -19.07 -18.29 5.84
C LEU A 49 -19.54 -16.88 5.47
N ARG A 50 -20.72 -16.46 5.93
CA ARG A 50 -21.18 -15.08 5.79
C ARG A 50 -20.24 -14.09 6.49
N ALA A 51 -19.76 -14.42 7.68
CA ALA A 51 -18.79 -13.58 8.39
C ALA A 51 -17.47 -13.48 7.63
N VAL A 52 -16.94 -14.60 7.12
CA VAL A 52 -15.70 -14.61 6.31
C VAL A 52 -15.85 -13.80 5.03
N VAL A 53 -16.96 -13.97 4.30
CA VAL A 53 -17.23 -13.20 3.07
C VAL A 53 -17.35 -11.70 3.38
N SER A 54 -18.01 -11.34 4.49
CA SER A 54 -18.12 -9.95 4.93
C SER A 54 -16.75 -9.34 5.27
N LEU A 55 -15.88 -10.08 5.97
CA LEU A 55 -14.52 -9.65 6.28
C LEU A 55 -13.67 -9.48 5.02
N ILE A 56 -13.75 -10.42 4.07
CA ILE A 56 -13.07 -10.31 2.78
C ILE A 56 -13.55 -9.07 2.03
N HIS A 57 -14.86 -8.83 2.00
CA HIS A 57 -15.44 -7.69 1.31
C HIS A 57 -15.01 -6.35 1.96
N LEU A 58 -14.98 -6.29 3.29
CA LEU A 58 -14.47 -5.14 4.04
C LEU A 58 -12.99 -4.91 3.75
N GLN A 59 -12.17 -5.96 3.81
CA GLN A 59 -10.73 -5.86 3.56
C GLN A 59 -10.44 -5.42 2.13
N LEU A 60 -11.18 -5.91 1.14
CA LEU A 60 -11.07 -5.48 -0.26
C LEU A 60 -11.46 -4.01 -0.41
N GLY A 61 -12.56 -3.57 0.20
CA GLY A 61 -12.99 -2.17 0.16
C GLY A 61 -11.96 -1.22 0.74
N ILE A 62 -11.42 -1.53 1.93
CA ILE A 62 -10.38 -0.72 2.57
C ILE A 62 -9.09 -0.75 1.75
N THR A 63 -8.65 -1.93 1.29
CA THR A 63 -7.44 -2.06 0.46
C THR A 63 -7.57 -1.20 -0.78
N LEU A 64 -8.71 -1.24 -1.47
CA LEU A 64 -8.91 -0.46 -2.67
C LEU A 64 -8.99 1.06 -2.40
N LEU A 65 -9.65 1.46 -1.31
CA LEU A 65 -9.76 2.86 -0.90
C LEU A 65 -8.41 3.48 -0.53
N LEU A 66 -7.57 2.70 0.15
CA LEU A 66 -6.26 3.15 0.60
C LEU A 66 -5.16 2.92 -0.44
N MET A 67 -5.38 2.09 -1.47
CA MET A 67 -4.36 1.75 -2.46
C MET A 67 -3.64 2.96 -3.08
N PRO A 68 -4.33 4.03 -3.55
CA PRO A 68 -3.63 5.18 -4.11
C PRO A 68 -2.75 5.89 -3.08
N VAL A 69 -3.23 6.03 -1.85
CA VAL A 69 -2.49 6.66 -0.75
C VAL A 69 -1.29 5.80 -0.35
N GLN A 70 -1.49 4.48 -0.27
CA GLN A 70 -0.42 3.53 0.05
C GLN A 70 0.70 3.57 -0.99
N ILE A 71 0.36 3.63 -2.28
CA ILE A 71 1.37 3.69 -3.35
C ILE A 71 2.15 4.99 -3.32
N VAL A 72 1.50 6.11 -3.04
CA VAL A 72 2.18 7.42 -2.96
C VAL A 72 3.12 7.50 -1.75
N ILE A 73 2.76 6.92 -0.61
CA ILE A 73 3.57 6.99 0.62
C ILE A 73 4.67 5.92 0.63
N PHE A 74 4.34 4.70 0.25
CA PHE A 74 5.22 3.54 0.41
C PHE A 74 5.86 3.07 -0.90
N HIS A 75 5.49 3.64 -2.05
CA HIS A 75 6.07 3.30 -3.36
C HIS A 75 5.83 1.84 -3.80
N GLY A 76 4.84 1.16 -3.22
CA GLY A 76 4.54 -0.24 -3.51
C GLY A 76 3.24 -0.72 -2.89
N ILE A 77 2.86 -1.94 -3.28
CA ILE A 77 1.73 -2.67 -2.68
C ILE A 77 2.19 -4.03 -2.18
N SER A 78 1.62 -4.46 -1.06
CA SER A 78 1.85 -5.80 -0.53
C SER A 78 0.62 -6.66 -0.74
N LEU A 79 0.74 -7.69 -1.59
CA LEU A 79 -0.33 -8.67 -1.76
C LEU A 79 -0.48 -9.56 -0.52
N THR A 80 0.64 -9.81 0.16
CA THR A 80 0.68 -10.60 1.40
C THR A 80 0.05 -9.86 2.57
N SER A 81 0.04 -8.52 2.57
CA SER A 81 -0.68 -7.70 3.55
C SER A 81 -2.18 -7.98 3.58
N PHE A 82 -2.80 -8.28 2.43
CA PHE A 82 -4.21 -8.67 2.41
C PHE A 82 -4.48 -9.93 3.24
N ILE A 83 -3.67 -10.98 3.02
CA ILE A 83 -3.79 -12.26 3.75
C ILE A 83 -3.39 -12.07 5.22
N ALA A 84 -2.32 -11.34 5.47
CA ALA A 84 -1.85 -11.03 6.82
C ALA A 84 -2.93 -10.30 7.63
N ASN A 85 -3.57 -9.26 7.07
CA ASN A 85 -4.61 -8.50 7.75
C ASN A 85 -5.88 -9.34 8.01
N LEU A 86 -6.23 -10.24 7.09
CA LEU A 86 -7.38 -11.13 7.27
C LEU A 86 -7.22 -12.05 8.48
N LEU A 87 -5.98 -12.44 8.82
CA LEU A 87 -5.67 -13.27 9.98
C LEU A 87 -5.34 -12.44 11.24
N ALA A 88 -4.55 -11.39 11.07
CA ALA A 88 -4.06 -10.55 12.14
C ALA A 88 -5.18 -9.76 12.81
N ILE A 89 -6.05 -9.11 12.04
CA ILE A 89 -7.09 -8.23 12.59
C ILE A 89 -8.04 -9.01 13.51
N PRO A 90 -8.64 -10.15 13.10
CA PRO A 90 -9.52 -10.90 13.98
C PRO A 90 -8.80 -11.44 15.23
N LEU A 91 -7.59 -11.98 15.06
CA LEU A 91 -6.84 -12.55 16.18
C LEU A 91 -6.46 -11.46 17.19
N VAL A 92 -5.92 -10.33 16.74
CA VAL A 92 -5.54 -9.24 17.63
C VAL A 92 -6.77 -8.61 18.28
N THR A 93 -7.83 -8.37 17.52
CA THR A 93 -9.03 -7.65 18.02
C THR A 93 -9.84 -8.50 19.00
N PHE A 94 -10.02 -9.80 18.74
CA PHE A 94 -10.90 -10.65 19.56
C PHE A 94 -10.15 -11.45 20.63
N ILE A 95 -8.84 -11.66 20.48
CA ILE A 95 -8.06 -12.49 21.41
C ILE A 95 -7.03 -11.61 22.13
N THR A 96 -6.07 -11.04 21.40
CA THR A 96 -4.91 -10.36 22.01
C THR A 96 -5.32 -9.12 22.81
N VAL A 97 -6.08 -8.20 22.22
CA VAL A 97 -6.47 -6.94 22.89
C VAL A 97 -7.34 -7.20 24.13
N PRO A 98 -8.38 -8.05 24.09
CA PRO A 98 -9.15 -8.40 25.28
C PRO A 98 -8.31 -9.07 26.36
N LEU A 99 -7.36 -9.95 26.00
CA LEU A 99 -6.44 -10.58 26.95
C LEU A 99 -5.54 -9.55 27.63
N ILE A 100 -4.96 -8.60 26.87
CA ILE A 100 -4.12 -7.53 27.42
C ILE A 100 -4.95 -6.65 28.36
N LEU A 101 -6.13 -6.21 27.95
CA LEU A 101 -7.00 -5.38 28.79
C LEU A 101 -7.43 -6.14 30.06
N ALA A 102 -7.75 -7.43 29.95
CA ALA A 102 -8.04 -8.27 31.11
C ALA A 102 -6.82 -8.39 32.03
N ALA A 103 -5.62 -8.59 31.49
CA ALA A 103 -4.39 -8.64 32.27
C ALA A 103 -4.16 -7.32 33.02
N MET A 104 -4.38 -6.17 32.36
CA MET A 104 -4.28 -4.85 32.98
C MET A 104 -5.30 -4.67 34.12
N VAL A 105 -6.55 -5.12 33.96
CA VAL A 105 -7.56 -5.05 35.04
C VAL A 105 -7.20 -6.00 36.20
N VAL A 106 -6.72 -7.20 35.90
CA VAL A 106 -6.31 -8.18 36.90
C VAL A 106 -5.09 -7.69 37.70
N HIS A 107 -4.17 -6.98 37.04
CA HIS A 107 -3.03 -6.33 37.67
C HIS A 107 -3.46 -5.38 38.81
N LEU A 108 -4.60 -4.69 38.67
CA LEU A 108 -5.14 -3.83 39.73
C LEU A 108 -5.81 -4.61 40.88
N SER A 109 -6.29 -5.84 40.64
CA SER A 109 -7.06 -6.62 41.62
C SER A 109 -6.23 -7.66 42.37
N GLY A 110 -4.99 -7.91 41.96
CA GLY A 110 -3.96 -8.59 42.78
C GLY A 110 -3.75 -10.11 42.64
N PRO A 111 -4.55 -10.93 41.92
CA PRO A 111 -4.19 -12.34 41.75
C PRO A 111 -3.07 -12.51 40.70
N LEU A 112 -1.82 -12.47 41.19
CA LEU A 112 -0.59 -12.54 40.40
C LEU A 112 -0.52 -13.74 39.45
N ILE A 113 -1.05 -14.90 39.85
CA ILE A 113 -1.06 -16.13 39.03
C ILE A 113 -1.96 -15.96 37.80
N LEU A 114 -3.13 -15.33 37.98
CA LEU A 114 -4.08 -15.10 36.89
C LEU A 114 -3.54 -14.03 35.92
N GLU A 115 -2.88 -13.00 36.46
CA GLU A 115 -2.20 -11.97 35.68
C GLU A 115 -1.14 -12.58 34.76
N GLN A 116 -0.22 -13.39 35.31
CA GLN A 116 0.84 -14.05 34.55
C GLN A 116 0.27 -14.98 33.48
N GLY A 117 -0.82 -15.70 33.80
CA GLY A 117 -1.52 -16.54 32.83
C GLY A 117 -2.08 -15.74 31.65
N LEU A 118 -2.71 -14.59 31.91
CA LEU A 118 -3.27 -13.72 30.86
C LEU A 118 -2.17 -13.09 30.00
N TRP A 119 -1.08 -12.62 30.61
CA TRP A 119 0.08 -12.12 29.87
C TRP A 119 0.73 -13.21 29.01
N PHE A 120 0.87 -14.42 29.54
CA PHE A 120 1.40 -15.55 28.78
C PHE A 120 0.51 -15.91 27.59
N LEU A 121 -0.82 -15.91 27.76
CA LEU A 121 -1.75 -16.15 26.65
C LEU A 121 -1.70 -15.03 25.61
N ALA A 122 -1.60 -13.77 26.04
CA ALA A 122 -1.45 -12.63 25.13
C ALA A 122 -0.15 -12.74 24.31
N ASP A 123 0.97 -13.01 24.96
CA ASP A 123 2.28 -13.22 24.32
C ASP A 123 2.22 -14.40 23.33
N ARG A 124 1.62 -15.52 23.72
CA ARG A 124 1.45 -16.69 22.84
C ARG A 124 0.57 -16.41 21.64
N SER A 125 -0.47 -15.58 21.79
CA SER A 125 -1.31 -15.16 20.66
C SER A 125 -0.51 -14.36 19.63
N LEU A 126 0.34 -13.43 20.09
CA LEU A 126 1.22 -12.64 19.23
C LEU A 126 2.34 -13.49 18.63
N ALA A 127 2.93 -14.40 19.40
CA ALA A 127 3.95 -15.31 18.91
C ALA A 127 3.42 -16.20 17.78
N LEU A 128 2.19 -16.72 17.91
CA LEU A 128 1.52 -17.47 16.85
C LEU A 128 1.31 -16.61 15.60
N LEU A 129 0.88 -15.35 15.79
CA LEU A 129 0.70 -14.42 14.71
C LEU A 129 2.01 -14.16 13.96
N PHE A 130 3.09 -13.82 14.67
CA PHE A 130 4.39 -13.55 14.06
C PHE A 130 5.00 -14.78 13.40
N TRP A 131 4.80 -15.97 13.97
CA TRP A 131 5.19 -17.22 13.33
C TRP A 131 4.45 -17.43 12.00
N GLY A 132 3.14 -17.17 11.98
CA GLY A 132 2.34 -17.19 10.76
C GLY A 132 2.83 -16.17 9.73
N LEU A 133 3.06 -14.91 10.15
CA LEU A 133 3.53 -13.83 9.29
C LEU A 133 4.90 -14.10 8.67
N LYS A 134 5.84 -14.65 9.44
CA LYS A 134 7.18 -15.04 8.94
C LYS A 134 7.13 -16.15 7.89
N SER A 135 6.05 -16.93 7.87
CA SER A 135 5.87 -18.02 6.90
C SER A 135 5.26 -17.56 5.58
N LEU A 136 4.79 -16.31 5.50
CA LEU A 136 4.31 -15.75 4.24
C LEU A 136 5.52 -15.37 3.34
N PRO A 137 5.40 -15.59 2.01
CA PRO A 137 6.43 -15.17 1.08
C PRO A 137 6.59 -13.63 1.08
N GLU A 138 7.73 -13.14 0.58
CA GLU A 138 7.85 -11.71 0.28
C GLU A 138 6.88 -11.35 -0.85
N GLY A 139 5.85 -10.58 -0.51
CA GLY A 139 4.78 -10.17 -1.42
C GLY A 139 4.81 -8.70 -1.76
N TRP A 140 5.96 -8.05 -1.58
CA TRP A 140 6.13 -6.62 -1.85
C TRP A 140 6.36 -6.41 -3.35
N ILE A 141 5.49 -5.61 -3.96
CA ILE A 141 5.60 -5.23 -5.37
C ILE A 141 5.95 -3.75 -5.40
N ASN A 142 7.19 -3.44 -5.79
CA ASN A 142 7.64 -2.09 -6.05
C ASN A 142 6.93 -1.55 -7.30
N ILE A 143 6.35 -0.36 -7.19
CA ILE A 143 5.64 0.32 -8.27
C ILE A 143 6.47 1.54 -8.63
N ALA A 144 6.91 1.68 -9.88
CA ALA A 144 7.62 2.92 -10.27
C ALA A 144 6.62 4.08 -10.43
N GLU A 145 7.11 5.31 -10.32
CA GLU A 145 6.32 6.55 -10.41
C GLU A 145 5.43 6.63 -11.66
N CYS A 146 5.88 6.07 -12.79
CA CYS A 146 5.11 6.03 -14.03
C CYS A 146 3.84 5.14 -13.94
N TRP A 147 3.85 4.14 -13.06
CA TRP A 147 2.74 3.21 -12.85
C TRP A 147 1.75 3.70 -11.78
N GLN A 148 2.03 4.83 -11.11
CA GLN A 148 1.17 5.35 -10.03
C GLN A 148 -0.28 5.53 -10.48
N TRP A 149 -0.49 5.94 -11.74
CA TRP A 149 -1.82 6.17 -12.29
C TRP A 149 -2.63 4.88 -12.48
N LEU A 150 -1.94 3.75 -12.64
CA LEU A 150 -2.58 2.44 -12.73
C LEU A 150 -3.22 2.03 -11.39
N SER A 151 -2.85 2.65 -10.27
CA SER A 151 -3.52 2.43 -8.98
C SER A 151 -5.00 2.86 -9.00
N PHE A 152 -5.36 3.81 -9.86
CA PHE A 152 -6.74 4.22 -10.07
C PHE A 152 -7.49 3.30 -11.04
N SER A 153 -6.80 2.37 -11.72
CA SER A 153 -7.43 1.48 -12.70
C SER A 153 -8.55 0.62 -12.11
N PRO A 154 -8.46 0.05 -10.89
CA PRO A 154 -9.57 -0.74 -10.38
C PRO A 154 -10.76 0.16 -10.02
N TRP A 155 -10.54 1.40 -9.57
CA TRP A 155 -11.60 2.39 -9.39
C TRP A 155 -12.30 2.73 -10.71
N PHE A 156 -11.53 2.97 -11.77
CA PHE A 156 -12.06 3.23 -13.11
C PHE A 156 -12.90 2.04 -13.62
N LEU A 157 -12.36 0.81 -13.52
CA LEU A 157 -13.06 -0.40 -13.93
C LEU A 157 -14.38 -0.62 -13.17
N LEU A 158 -14.39 -0.36 -11.86
CA LEU A 158 -15.58 -0.46 -11.04
C LEU A 158 -16.66 0.56 -11.45
N VAL A 159 -16.27 1.80 -11.79
CA VAL A 159 -17.19 2.82 -12.31
C VAL A 159 -17.75 2.41 -13.67
N VAL A 160 -16.88 1.96 -14.59
CA VAL A 160 -17.28 1.50 -15.93
C VAL A 160 -18.26 0.34 -15.85
N TRP A 161 -17.98 -0.64 -14.98
CA TRP A 161 -18.84 -1.80 -14.76
C TRP A 161 -20.19 -1.39 -14.15
N ARG A 162 -20.18 -0.56 -13.10
CA ARG A 162 -21.41 -0.15 -12.39
C ARG A 162 -22.34 0.69 -13.26
N LEU A 163 -21.79 1.59 -14.07
CA LEU A 163 -22.59 2.43 -14.96
C LEU A 163 -22.95 1.71 -16.28
N ASN A 164 -22.50 0.46 -16.45
CA ASN A 164 -22.56 -0.28 -17.70
C ASN A 164 -22.04 0.56 -18.89
N ALA A 165 -21.07 1.45 -18.60
CA ALA A 165 -20.56 2.45 -19.52
C ALA A 165 -19.86 1.81 -20.72
N TRP A 166 -19.37 0.57 -20.57
CA TRP A 166 -18.82 -0.20 -21.68
C TRP A 166 -19.85 -0.45 -22.80
N ARG A 167 -21.13 -0.58 -22.47
CA ARG A 167 -22.20 -0.80 -23.47
C ARG A 167 -22.82 0.51 -23.97
N THR A 168 -22.89 1.54 -23.12
CA THR A 168 -23.52 2.81 -23.47
C THR A 168 -22.56 3.82 -24.10
N LEU A 169 -21.29 3.81 -23.66
CA LEU A 169 -20.24 4.77 -24.05
C LEU A 169 -18.86 4.07 -24.21
N PRO A 170 -18.72 3.07 -25.11
CA PRO A 170 -17.47 2.33 -25.29
C PRO A 170 -16.29 3.23 -25.67
N ALA A 171 -16.53 4.27 -26.47
CA ALA A 171 -15.50 5.22 -26.88
C ALA A 171 -14.87 5.98 -25.69
N MET A 172 -15.68 6.36 -24.69
CA MET A 172 -15.17 7.02 -23.47
C MET A 172 -14.38 6.06 -22.59
N CYS A 173 -14.78 4.78 -22.54
CA CYS A 173 -14.05 3.75 -21.82
C CYS A 173 -12.66 3.51 -22.42
N VAL A 174 -12.59 3.43 -23.76
CA VAL A 174 -11.31 3.29 -24.49
C VAL A 174 -10.45 4.54 -24.33
N ALA A 175 -11.03 5.74 -24.48
CA ALA A 175 -10.31 6.99 -24.29
C ALA A 175 -9.77 7.14 -22.85
N GLY A 176 -10.57 6.79 -21.84
CA GLY A 176 -10.16 6.78 -20.44
C GLY A 176 -9.02 5.79 -20.18
N GLY A 177 -9.12 4.57 -20.71
CA GLY A 177 -8.04 3.58 -20.62
C GLY A 177 -6.75 4.06 -21.30
N LEU A 178 -6.85 4.64 -22.50
CA LEU A 178 -5.69 5.21 -23.20
C LEU A 178 -5.05 6.38 -22.43
N LEU A 179 -5.88 7.24 -21.81
CA LEU A 179 -5.39 8.34 -20.98
C LEU A 179 -4.64 7.83 -19.74
N MET A 180 -5.09 6.73 -19.13
CA MET A 180 -4.39 6.11 -18.00
C MET A 180 -3.05 5.48 -18.41
N CYS A 181 -2.90 5.06 -19.68
CA CYS A 181 -1.65 4.55 -20.23
C CYS A 181 -0.71 5.67 -20.71
N TRP A 182 -1.18 6.91 -20.85
CA TRP A 182 -0.38 8.06 -21.31
C TRP A 182 0.94 8.27 -20.52
N PRO A 183 0.96 8.18 -19.17
CA PRO A 183 2.18 8.38 -18.39
C PRO A 183 3.27 7.35 -18.69
N LEU A 184 2.91 6.14 -19.15
CA LEU A 184 3.87 5.10 -19.55
C LEU A 184 4.61 5.46 -20.84
N TRP A 185 4.04 6.37 -21.63
CA TRP A 185 4.60 6.82 -22.91
C TRP A 185 5.47 8.08 -22.78
N GLN A 186 5.50 8.70 -21.59
CA GLN A 186 6.38 9.84 -21.37
C GLN A 186 7.84 9.37 -21.36
N LYS A 187 8.69 10.09 -22.09
CA LYS A 187 10.12 9.81 -22.09
C LYS A 187 10.68 10.01 -20.67
N PRO A 188 11.70 9.24 -20.29
CA PRO A 188 12.41 9.47 -19.04
C PRO A 188 12.89 10.92 -18.93
N ARG A 189 13.04 11.39 -17.69
CA ARG A 189 13.29 12.78 -17.29
C ARG A 189 14.35 13.49 -18.15
N PRO A 190 14.23 14.81 -18.35
CA PRO A 190 15.20 15.59 -19.13
C PRO A 190 16.64 15.45 -18.62
N ASP A 191 17.62 15.74 -19.48
CA ASP A 191 19.08 15.68 -19.22
C ASP A 191 19.57 16.76 -18.23
N GLU A 192 18.75 17.07 -17.23
CA GLU A 192 19.05 18.03 -16.17
C GLU A 192 19.62 17.28 -14.96
N TRP A 193 20.59 17.91 -14.31
CA TRP A 193 21.08 17.44 -13.03
C TRP A 193 20.06 17.76 -11.94
N GLN A 194 19.66 16.74 -11.18
CA GLN A 194 18.75 16.89 -10.05
C GLN A 194 19.47 16.46 -8.77
N LEU A 195 19.38 17.28 -7.73
CA LEU A 195 19.90 16.98 -6.40
C LEU A 195 18.73 16.78 -5.45
N TYR A 196 18.68 15.61 -4.81
CA TYR A 196 17.68 15.24 -3.83
C TYR A 196 18.33 15.10 -2.47
N MET A 197 17.77 15.72 -1.45
CA MET A 197 18.15 15.50 -0.06
C MET A 197 17.09 14.62 0.58
N LEU A 198 17.46 13.41 0.97
CA LEU A 198 16.55 12.43 1.55
C LEU A 198 16.50 12.61 3.06
N ASP A 199 15.28 12.66 3.61
CA ASP A 199 15.06 12.72 5.05
C ASP A 199 15.18 11.31 5.64
N VAL A 200 16.40 10.94 6.04
CA VAL A 200 16.74 9.67 6.70
C VAL A 200 16.64 9.78 8.23
N GLY A 201 16.06 10.87 8.76
CA GLY A 201 15.97 11.12 10.19
C GLY A 201 17.31 11.52 10.81
N GLN A 202 18.17 10.55 11.14
CA GLN A 202 19.52 10.81 11.67
C GLN A 202 20.61 10.50 10.63
N GLY A 203 21.39 11.52 10.29
CA GLY A 203 22.47 11.46 9.30
C GLY A 203 22.17 12.29 8.05
N LEU A 204 22.98 12.12 7.03
CA LEU A 204 22.83 12.76 5.72
C LEU A 204 22.66 11.68 4.64
N ALA A 205 21.75 11.93 3.71
CA ALA A 205 21.64 11.14 2.49
C ALA A 205 21.21 12.07 1.34
N MET A 206 22.02 12.12 0.28
CA MET A 206 21.73 12.94 -0.90
C MET A 206 21.87 12.11 -2.18
N VAL A 207 20.98 12.29 -3.14
CA VAL A 207 21.04 11.62 -4.45
C VAL A 207 21.22 12.65 -5.55
N ILE A 208 22.28 12.47 -6.34
CA ILE A 208 22.53 13.23 -7.57
C ILE A 208 22.02 12.38 -8.72
N ALA A 209 20.94 12.80 -9.37
CA ALA A 209 20.31 12.06 -10.47
C ALA A 209 20.50 12.78 -11.81
N ARG A 210 20.82 12.01 -12.86
CA ARG A 210 20.87 12.48 -14.26
C ARG A 210 20.66 11.31 -15.22
N ASN A 211 19.83 11.48 -16.26
CA ASN A 211 19.60 10.48 -17.31
C ASN A 211 19.28 9.06 -16.79
N GLY A 212 18.47 8.96 -15.71
CA GLY A 212 18.12 7.68 -15.12
C GLY A 212 19.24 7.03 -14.28
N LYS A 213 20.37 7.72 -14.11
CA LYS A 213 21.50 7.29 -13.28
C LYS A 213 21.54 8.11 -12.00
N ALA A 214 21.97 7.49 -10.91
CA ALA A 214 22.06 8.11 -9.60
C ALA A 214 23.45 7.90 -8.98
N ILE A 215 24.00 8.96 -8.39
CA ILE A 215 25.14 8.89 -7.49
C ILE A 215 24.63 9.24 -6.11
N LEU A 216 24.83 8.33 -5.15
CA LEU A 216 24.46 8.55 -3.76
C LEU A 216 25.62 9.24 -3.04
N TYR A 217 25.33 10.28 -2.30
CA TYR A 217 26.26 10.91 -1.37
C TYR A 217 25.71 10.63 0.02
N ASP A 218 26.38 9.73 0.74
CA ASP A 218 26.04 9.32 2.09
C ASP A 218 24.73 8.49 2.23
N THR A 219 24.65 7.63 3.26
CA THR A 219 23.57 6.62 3.39
C THR A 219 22.75 6.70 4.67
N GLY A 220 23.11 7.59 5.60
CA GLY A 220 22.46 7.69 6.91
C GLY A 220 22.75 6.52 7.86
N LEU A 221 22.08 6.53 9.01
CA LEU A 221 22.30 5.60 10.12
C LEU A 221 21.78 4.18 9.82
N ALA A 222 22.53 3.17 10.25
CA ALA A 222 22.07 1.79 10.38
C ALA A 222 21.99 1.35 11.85
N TRP A 223 21.14 0.38 12.14
CA TRP A 223 20.93 -0.19 13.46
C TRP A 223 20.83 -1.73 13.38
N PRO A 224 20.86 -2.46 14.51
CA PRO A 224 21.01 -3.92 14.50
C PRO A 224 19.91 -4.71 13.75
N GLU A 225 18.74 -4.10 13.56
CA GLU A 225 17.57 -4.72 12.94
C GLU A 225 17.19 -4.10 11.59
N GLY A 226 17.94 -3.10 11.10
CA GLY A 226 17.60 -2.41 9.86
C GLY A 226 18.54 -1.28 9.48
N ASP A 227 18.43 -0.84 8.23
CA ASP A 227 19.23 0.24 7.67
C ASP A 227 18.33 1.23 6.91
N SER A 228 18.64 2.52 7.07
CA SER A 228 18.01 3.62 6.32
C SER A 228 18.16 3.42 4.80
N GLY A 229 19.27 2.86 4.35
CA GLY A 229 19.50 2.48 2.96
C GLY A 229 18.45 1.52 2.42
N GLN A 230 18.21 0.42 3.13
CA GLN A 230 17.23 -0.59 2.73
C GLN A 230 15.77 -0.13 2.83
N GLN A 231 15.44 0.63 3.88
CA GLN A 231 14.05 0.99 4.17
C GLN A 231 13.58 2.23 3.40
N LEU A 232 14.50 3.16 3.08
CA LEU A 232 14.15 4.44 2.45
C LEU A 232 14.83 4.62 1.09
N ILE A 233 16.16 4.50 1.02
CA ILE A 233 16.94 4.89 -0.16
C ILE A 233 16.66 3.95 -1.35
N ILE A 234 16.72 2.64 -1.13
CA ILE A 234 16.48 1.65 -2.19
C ILE A 234 15.06 1.76 -2.75
N PRO A 235 13.98 1.77 -1.94
CA PRO A 235 12.63 1.98 -2.44
C PRO A 235 12.47 3.30 -3.20
N TRP A 236 13.12 4.38 -2.74
CA TRP A 236 13.08 5.68 -3.39
C TRP A 236 13.77 5.68 -4.76
N LEU A 237 14.92 5.02 -4.89
CA LEU A 237 15.62 4.84 -6.17
C LEU A 237 14.77 4.05 -7.17
N HIS A 238 14.13 2.96 -6.70
CA HIS A 238 13.20 2.18 -7.52
C HIS A 238 11.98 2.99 -7.95
N TRP A 239 11.40 3.77 -7.04
CA TRP A 239 10.25 4.64 -7.34
C TRP A 239 10.56 5.58 -8.50
N HIS A 240 11.73 6.23 -8.46
CA HIS A 240 12.17 7.14 -9.53
C HIS A 240 12.83 6.44 -10.72
N ASN A 241 12.88 5.11 -10.74
CA ASN A 241 13.49 4.31 -11.79
C ASN A 241 14.94 4.75 -12.08
N LEU A 242 15.71 4.98 -11.01
CA LEU A 242 17.11 5.39 -11.04
C LEU A 242 18.04 4.20 -10.82
N GLU A 243 19.03 4.03 -11.69
CA GLU A 243 20.09 3.06 -11.54
C GLU A 243 21.27 3.69 -10.79
N PRO A 244 21.66 3.18 -9.62
CA PRO A 244 22.81 3.71 -8.90
C PRO A 244 24.13 3.31 -9.59
N GLU A 245 24.99 4.29 -9.85
CA GLU A 245 26.31 4.11 -10.46
C GLU A 245 27.46 4.18 -9.45
N GLY A 246 27.22 4.80 -8.30
CA GLY A 246 28.26 5.01 -7.31
C GLY A 246 27.73 5.59 -6.02
N VAL A 247 28.53 5.42 -4.97
CA VAL A 247 28.29 6.01 -3.66
C VAL A 247 29.55 6.76 -3.23
N ILE A 248 29.38 8.00 -2.79
CA ILE A 248 30.44 8.84 -2.21
C ILE A 248 30.16 8.93 -0.71
N LEU A 249 31.12 8.49 0.09
CA LEU A 249 31.06 8.61 1.54
C LEU A 249 31.88 9.83 1.98
N SER A 250 31.27 10.68 2.81
CA SER A 250 31.92 11.89 3.32
C SER A 250 33.06 11.55 4.28
N HIS A 251 32.84 10.57 5.16
CA HIS A 251 33.84 10.10 6.13
C HIS A 251 33.47 8.74 6.74
N GLU A 252 34.46 8.14 7.41
CA GLU A 252 34.48 6.76 7.86
C GLU A 252 33.81 6.54 9.25
N HIS A 253 32.70 7.21 9.58
CA HIS A 253 31.99 6.99 10.85
C HIS A 253 30.82 6.00 10.73
N LEU A 254 30.39 5.43 11.87
CA LEU A 254 29.37 4.36 11.96
C LEU A 254 28.01 4.79 11.39
N ASP A 255 27.72 6.09 11.45
CA ASP A 255 26.57 6.79 10.85
C ASP A 255 26.67 6.97 9.32
N HIS A 256 27.77 6.49 8.71
CA HIS A 256 28.05 6.56 7.27
C HIS A 256 28.42 5.20 6.66
N ARG A 257 28.78 4.20 7.47
CA ARG A 257 29.33 2.91 7.00
C ARG A 257 28.36 1.74 7.01
N GLU A 258 27.39 1.69 7.91
CA GLU A 258 26.75 0.40 8.19
C GLU A 258 25.57 0.06 7.26
N GLY A 259 25.07 1.01 6.46
CA GLY A 259 24.13 0.71 5.37
C GLY A 259 24.77 0.10 4.12
N TRP A 260 26.10 0.14 4.02
CA TRP A 260 26.85 -0.40 2.88
C TRP A 260 26.96 -1.94 2.85
N ILE A 261 26.91 -2.60 4.01
CA ILE A 261 27.45 -3.97 4.13
C ILE A 261 26.49 -5.05 3.65
N GLN A 262 25.19 -4.80 3.56
CA GLN A 262 24.27 -5.91 3.26
C GLN A 262 24.02 -6.12 1.76
N TYR A 263 24.10 -5.08 0.91
CA TYR A 263 23.77 -5.23 -0.51
C TYR A 263 24.60 -4.26 -1.36
N CYS A 264 25.69 -4.75 -1.92
CA CYS A 264 26.17 -4.25 -3.21
C CYS A 264 24.95 -4.10 -4.13
N ILE A 265 24.59 -2.86 -4.48
CA ILE A 265 23.32 -2.58 -5.15
C ILE A 265 23.33 -3.33 -6.49
N TYR A 266 22.33 -4.20 -6.70
CA TYR A 266 22.27 -5.11 -7.86
C TYR A 266 23.51 -6.02 -8.05
N GLY A 267 24.14 -6.46 -6.96
CA GLY A 267 25.32 -7.34 -7.03
C GLY A 267 26.58 -6.66 -7.57
N ARG A 268 26.58 -5.33 -7.72
CA ARG A 268 27.76 -4.53 -8.07
C ARG A 268 28.19 -3.68 -6.88
N CYS A 269 29.39 -3.96 -6.40
CA CYS A 269 30.01 -3.19 -5.32
C CYS A 269 30.68 -1.97 -5.97
N TYR A 270 30.08 -0.80 -5.79
CA TYR A 270 30.64 0.45 -6.29
C TYR A 270 31.42 1.13 -5.17
N GLY A 271 32.73 0.93 -5.19
CA GLY A 271 33.66 1.65 -4.32
C GLY A 271 34.63 2.44 -5.18
N SER A 272 34.50 3.77 -5.19
CA SER A 272 35.62 4.65 -5.54
C SER A 272 36.06 5.35 -4.26
N GLU A 273 37.19 4.89 -3.70
CA GLU A 273 37.93 5.57 -2.66
C GLU A 273 38.47 6.86 -3.28
N VAL A 274 37.73 7.97 -3.15
CA VAL A 274 38.25 9.29 -3.49
C VAL A 274 39.15 9.70 -2.33
N ARG A 275 40.45 9.43 -2.46
CA ARG A 275 41.48 10.09 -1.66
C ARG A 275 41.71 11.52 -2.11
#